data_AF-A0A929BLL8-F1
#
_entry.id   AF-A0A929BLL8-F1
#
_cell.length_a   1.000
_cell.length_b   1.000
_cell.length_c   1.000
_cell.angle_alpha   90.00
_cell.angle_beta   90.00
_cell.angle_gamma   90.00
#
_symmetry.space_group_name_H-M   'P 1'
#
loop_
_entity.id
_entity.type
_entity.pdbx_description
1 polymer ?
#
loop_
_entity_poly.entity_id
_entity_poly.type
_entity_poly.pdbx_seq_one_letter_code
_entity_poly.pdbx_strand_id
1 'polypeptide(L)'
;MHLTRVFILTSQPLFAQGVQSLLSGQPGIEVVGVATVGPDTFAQVQATGPDVVIIEAGGEEQSRLVAQVLASIPSAKVVGLTLEDNRIHTYYQQMKHGHRVEDLLEAIRGPVDWYSRSPGTLRLLVLFQGHYGQRILENIRAFAPEAWTVEAWRAPSDLPLAVDDPMTFSSISRFLPVHLPAADLVLSLGESVSAARLLPGVIECTGARAVIAPVDNVDWLPDGLARQLRGRLMEMGVAAVFPKPFCSLTERSYNAPGTGAESGMAPGTGAESGMAPGTGAESGVRQHEVSFDDPWIGEFARYFGRPAFRIDYDDQWIIEVDVERDTACGCARAVADQLVGVDVQEAVVQAGLFHRHYPCLATAHMDPDLGESLIQVSGDLTRQAVKVEIAPCLPQTVAGKLGNR
;
A
#
# COMPACT_ATOMS: atom_id res chain seq x y z
N MET A 1 3.01 -3.75 33.40
CA MET A 1 3.75 -3.04 32.34
C MET A 1 5.16 -3.63 32.32
N HIS A 2 5.61 -4.17 31.19
CA HIS A 2 6.98 -4.66 31.06
C HIS A 2 7.92 -3.45 31.10
N LEU A 3 8.93 -3.48 31.96
CA LEU A 3 9.94 -2.43 32.03
C LEU A 3 10.99 -2.74 30.95
N THR A 4 11.18 -1.84 29.98
CA THR A 4 12.17 -2.03 28.91
C THR A 4 13.54 -1.57 29.38
N ARG A 5 14.48 -2.52 29.46
CA ARG A 5 15.86 -2.30 29.91
C ARG A 5 16.74 -1.92 28.73
N VAL A 6 17.28 -0.71 28.74
CA VAL A 6 18.05 -0.12 27.64
C VAL A 6 19.52 0.01 28.03
N PHE A 7 20.42 -0.49 27.19
CA PHE A 7 21.86 -0.27 27.31
C PHE A 7 22.35 0.63 26.18
N ILE A 8 23.21 1.61 26.46
CA ILE A 8 23.74 2.54 25.45
C ILE A 8 25.23 2.26 25.20
N LEU A 9 25.57 1.96 23.96
CA LEU A 9 26.93 1.74 23.45
C LEU A 9 27.30 2.86 22.49
N THR A 10 28.36 3.60 22.82
CA THR A 10 28.69 4.82 22.08
C THR A 10 30.17 5.16 22.19
N SER A 11 30.76 5.63 21.09
CA SER A 11 32.14 6.13 21.08
C SER A 11 32.23 7.58 21.58
N GLN A 12 31.10 8.31 21.61
CA GLN A 12 31.01 9.70 22.04
C GLN A 12 30.26 9.88 23.37
N PRO A 13 30.94 10.27 24.47
CA PRO A 13 30.31 10.45 25.78
C PRO A 13 29.16 11.46 25.82
N LEU A 14 29.22 12.53 25.01
CA LEU A 14 28.17 13.54 24.93
C LEU A 14 26.89 13.00 24.28
N PHE A 15 27.05 12.09 23.32
CA PHE A 15 25.93 11.41 22.67
C PHE A 15 25.17 10.53 23.67
N ALA A 16 25.92 9.75 24.45
CA ALA A 16 25.39 8.94 25.55
C ALA A 16 24.54 9.77 26.53
N GLN A 17 25.07 10.93 26.95
CA GLN A 17 24.37 11.83 27.87
C GLN A 17 23.07 12.38 27.27
N GLY A 18 23.09 12.75 25.99
CA GLY A 18 21.90 13.21 25.27
C GLY A 18 20.80 12.13 25.24
N VAL A 19 21.14 10.93 24.78
CA VAL A 19 20.19 9.80 24.72
C VAL A 19 19.70 9.42 26.11
N GLN A 20 20.59 9.32 27.10
CA GLN A 20 20.21 9.00 28.48
C GLN A 20 19.26 10.05 29.07
N SER A 21 19.50 11.34 28.82
CA SER A 21 18.60 12.42 29.26
C SER A 21 17.22 12.32 28.62
N LEU A 22 17.12 11.93 27.35
CA LEU A 22 15.84 11.74 26.65
C LEU A 22 15.04 10.56 27.24
N LEU A 23 15.73 9.49 27.64
CA LEU A 23 15.09 8.28 28.14
C LEU A 23 14.74 8.35 29.64
N SER A 24 15.49 9.10 30.44
CA SER A 24 15.34 9.15 31.91
C SER A 24 13.98 9.70 32.39
N GLY A 25 13.23 10.38 31.52
CA GLY A 25 11.90 10.91 31.82
C GLY A 25 10.74 10.04 31.32
N GLN A 26 11.01 8.87 30.73
CA GLN A 26 10.02 8.09 30.00
C GLN A 26 9.46 6.94 30.84
N PRO A 27 8.14 6.88 31.08
CA PRO A 27 7.55 5.78 31.84
C PRO A 27 7.77 4.45 31.11
N GLY A 28 8.16 3.42 31.87
CA GLY A 28 8.39 2.07 31.35
C GLY A 28 9.75 1.82 30.70
N ILE A 29 10.68 2.78 30.74
CA ILE A 29 12.05 2.63 30.20
C ILE A 29 13.07 2.80 31.34
N GLU A 30 14.01 1.85 31.45
CA GLU A 30 15.12 1.89 32.41
C GLU A 30 16.44 1.85 31.64
N VAL A 31 17.31 2.85 31.81
CA VAL A 31 18.68 2.80 31.27
C VAL A 31 19.56 2.02 32.24
N VAL A 32 19.89 0.78 31.89
CA VAL A 32 20.60 -0.18 32.75
C VAL A 32 22.13 -0.08 32.64
N GLY A 33 22.63 0.63 31.63
CA GLY A 33 24.05 0.85 31.46
C GLY A 33 24.40 1.75 30.27
N VAL A 34 25.56 2.38 30.38
CA VAL A 34 26.18 3.18 29.33
C VAL A 34 27.66 2.81 29.28
N ALA A 35 28.17 2.44 28.11
CA ALA A 35 29.57 2.09 27.94
C ALA A 35 30.13 2.53 26.60
N THR A 36 31.45 2.75 26.58
CA THR A 36 32.22 2.94 25.35
C THR A 36 32.66 1.60 24.78
N VAL A 37 32.73 1.51 23.45
CA VAL A 37 33.17 0.29 22.75
C VAL A 37 34.61 -0.04 23.13
N GLY A 38 34.83 -1.23 23.69
CA GLY A 38 36.11 -1.70 24.20
C GLY A 38 36.09 -3.21 24.48
N PRO A 39 37.22 -3.79 24.95
CA PRO A 39 37.39 -5.23 25.09
C PRO A 39 36.40 -5.90 26.06
N ASP A 40 36.05 -5.21 27.15
CA ASP A 40 35.19 -5.75 28.22
C ASP A 40 33.70 -5.36 28.07
N THR A 41 33.38 -4.55 27.08
CA THR A 41 32.07 -3.91 26.91
C THR A 41 30.94 -4.94 26.73
N PHE A 42 31.18 -6.00 25.96
CA PHE A 42 30.16 -7.02 25.70
C PHE A 42 29.87 -7.89 26.92
N ALA A 43 30.86 -8.11 27.80
CA ALA A 43 30.65 -8.80 29.07
C ALA A 43 29.74 -7.97 30.00
N GLN A 44 29.91 -6.64 30.00
CA GLN A 44 29.05 -5.72 30.74
C GLN A 44 27.62 -5.66 30.17
N VAL A 45 27.49 -5.65 28.84
CA VAL A 45 26.18 -5.69 28.15
C VAL A 45 25.45 -7.00 28.46
N GLN A 46 26.14 -8.15 28.43
CA GLN A 46 25.54 -9.44 28.83
C GLN A 46 25.15 -9.48 30.30
N ALA A 47 26.01 -9.01 31.21
CA ALA A 47 25.75 -9.04 32.64
C ALA A 47 24.54 -8.19 33.07
N THR A 48 24.20 -7.16 32.29
CA THR A 48 23.06 -6.27 32.57
C THR A 48 21.74 -6.75 31.98
N GLY A 49 21.76 -7.76 31.08
CA GLY A 49 20.57 -8.34 30.46
C GLY A 49 19.59 -7.30 29.89
N PRO A 50 20.01 -6.45 28.93
CA PRO A 50 19.14 -5.46 28.32
C PRO A 50 18.15 -6.07 27.33
N ASP A 51 16.96 -5.47 27.26
CA ASP A 51 15.96 -5.74 26.23
C ASP A 51 16.30 -4.99 24.94
N VAL A 52 16.99 -3.85 25.04
CA VAL A 52 17.38 -2.99 23.91
C VAL A 52 18.81 -2.51 24.09
N VAL A 53 19.62 -2.55 23.02
CA VAL A 53 20.97 -2.01 22.95
C VAL A 53 21.01 -0.89 21.92
N ILE A 54 21.21 0.35 22.35
CA ILE A 54 21.40 1.50 21.47
C ILE A 54 22.88 1.55 21.08
N ILE A 55 23.20 1.61 19.80
CA ILE A 55 24.57 1.75 19.29
C ILE A 55 24.70 3.09 18.56
N GLU A 56 25.76 3.83 18.84
CA GLU A 56 26.19 4.95 18.00
C GLU A 56 27.16 4.41 16.95
N ALA A 57 26.79 4.44 15.67
CA ALA A 57 27.71 4.06 14.59
C ALA A 57 27.21 4.50 13.22
N GLY A 58 28.14 4.89 12.35
CA GLY A 58 27.95 5.06 10.92
C GLY A 58 28.85 4.11 10.12
N GLY A 59 28.43 3.70 8.92
CA GLY A 59 29.26 2.91 8.00
C GLY A 59 29.55 1.46 8.43
N GLU A 60 30.70 0.92 8.04
CA GLU A 60 31.07 -0.50 8.26
C GLU A 60 31.22 -0.90 9.74
N GLU A 61 31.56 0.06 10.61
CA GLU A 61 31.70 -0.16 12.05
C GLU A 61 30.36 -0.54 12.71
N GLN A 62 29.26 0.00 12.20
CA GLN A 62 27.89 -0.30 12.65
C GLN A 62 27.55 -1.78 12.42
N SER A 63 27.78 -2.28 11.21
CA SER A 63 27.49 -3.68 10.85
C SER A 63 28.25 -4.67 11.74
N ARG A 64 29.52 -4.35 12.05
CA ARG A 64 30.33 -5.17 12.95
C ARG A 64 29.81 -5.15 14.39
N LEU A 65 29.46 -3.98 14.92
CA LEU A 65 28.93 -3.85 16.28
C LEU A 65 27.57 -4.54 16.43
N VAL A 66 26.67 -4.37 15.47
CA VAL A 66 25.37 -5.07 15.42
C VAL A 66 25.58 -6.58 15.48
N ALA A 67 26.44 -7.13 14.61
CA ALA A 67 26.71 -8.55 14.57
C ALA A 67 27.27 -9.08 15.91
N GLN A 68 28.15 -8.32 16.56
CA GLN A 68 28.72 -8.68 17.86
C GLN A 68 27.69 -8.63 19.00
N VAL A 69 26.81 -7.63 19.01
CA VAL A 69 25.73 -7.53 20.02
C VAL A 69 24.74 -8.68 19.83
N LEU A 70 24.28 -8.96 18.60
CA LEU A 70 23.34 -10.05 18.32
C LEU A 70 23.94 -11.43 18.60
N ALA A 71 25.24 -11.63 18.37
CA ALA A 71 25.92 -12.87 18.75
C ALA A 71 26.02 -13.04 20.28
N SER A 72 26.16 -11.93 21.01
CA SER A 72 26.29 -11.93 22.46
C SER A 72 24.95 -12.03 23.19
N ILE A 73 23.90 -11.38 22.66
CA ILE A 73 22.54 -11.41 23.20
C ILE A 73 21.55 -11.53 22.03
N PRO A 74 21.24 -12.75 21.58
CA PRO A 74 20.37 -12.98 20.43
C PRO A 74 18.95 -12.42 20.57
N SER A 75 18.50 -12.18 21.81
CA SER A 75 17.16 -11.67 22.12
C SER A 75 17.08 -10.15 22.29
N ALA A 76 18.21 -9.41 22.31
CA ALA A 76 18.24 -8.00 22.72
C ALA A 76 18.17 -7.02 21.57
N LYS A 77 17.15 -6.17 21.54
CA LYS A 77 16.85 -5.29 20.41
C LYS A 77 17.97 -4.27 20.09
N VAL A 78 18.69 -4.35 18.97
CA VAL A 78 19.71 -3.36 18.61
C VAL A 78 19.11 -2.16 17.85
N VAL A 79 19.35 -0.94 18.34
CA VAL A 79 18.94 0.33 17.71
C VAL A 79 20.19 1.16 17.41
N GLY A 80 20.56 1.30 16.14
CA GLY A 80 21.61 2.20 15.69
C GLY A 80 21.14 3.65 15.58
N LEU A 81 21.98 4.58 16.01
CA LEU A 81 21.75 6.01 15.86
C LEU A 81 22.95 6.66 15.15
N THR A 82 22.67 7.49 14.15
CA THR A 82 23.71 8.17 13.35
C THR A 82 23.57 9.68 13.48
N LEU A 83 24.67 10.34 13.88
CA LEU A 83 24.74 11.79 14.12
C LEU A 83 24.79 12.64 12.83
N GLU A 84 25.25 12.07 11.71
CA GLU A 84 25.41 12.82 10.45
C GLU A 84 24.07 13.27 9.85
N ASP A 85 23.01 12.47 10.01
CA ASP A 85 21.68 12.71 9.41
C ASP A 85 20.51 12.60 10.41
N ASN A 86 20.76 12.53 11.73
CA ASN A 86 19.75 12.24 12.77
C ASN A 86 18.92 10.97 12.47
N ARG A 87 19.52 9.91 11.93
CA ARG A 87 18.82 8.68 11.51
C ARG A 87 18.79 7.61 12.60
N ILE A 88 17.68 6.88 12.69
CA ILE A 88 17.47 5.75 13.63
C ILE A 88 17.37 4.43 12.88
N HIS A 89 18.41 3.62 12.96
CA HIS A 89 18.47 2.26 12.44
C HIS A 89 17.96 1.27 13.50
N THR A 90 17.12 0.30 13.15
CA THR A 90 16.71 -0.77 14.10
C THR A 90 17.10 -2.10 13.51
N TYR A 91 18.06 -2.81 14.11
CA TYR A 91 18.65 -4.01 13.53
C TYR A 91 17.91 -5.28 13.93
N TYR A 92 16.78 -5.51 13.26
CA TYR A 92 16.12 -6.81 13.07
C TYR A 92 15.58 -6.87 11.65
N GLN A 93 16.43 -7.25 10.70
CA GLN A 93 16.11 -7.42 9.28
C GLN A 93 15.47 -6.24 8.51
N GLN A 94 15.35 -5.00 9.02
CA GLN A 94 14.90 -3.84 8.21
C GLN A 94 15.48 -2.49 8.64
N MET A 95 15.62 -1.55 7.68
CA MET A 95 16.04 -0.15 7.89
C MET A 95 14.80 0.74 8.13
N LYS A 96 14.86 1.67 9.09
CA LYS A 96 13.85 2.74 9.24
C LYS A 96 14.56 4.11 9.22
N HIS A 97 13.82 5.15 8.83
CA HIS A 97 14.23 6.55 8.99
C HIS A 97 13.39 7.14 10.11
N GLY A 98 14.04 7.63 11.16
CA GLY A 98 13.41 8.41 12.22
C GLY A 98 14.07 9.78 12.27
N HIS A 99 13.30 10.82 12.56
CA HIS A 99 13.78 12.20 12.65
C HIS A 99 13.38 12.87 13.98
N ARG A 100 12.67 12.14 14.86
CA ARG A 100 12.09 12.66 16.11
C ARG A 100 12.35 11.73 17.29
N VAL A 101 12.22 12.27 18.51
CA VAL A 101 12.40 11.49 19.75
C VAL A 101 11.32 10.42 19.88
N GLU A 102 10.11 10.67 19.37
CA GLU A 102 9.02 9.69 19.37
C GLU A 102 9.38 8.43 18.58
N ASP A 103 10.13 8.56 17.48
CA ASP A 103 10.60 7.42 16.66
C ASP A 103 11.58 6.53 17.44
N LEU A 104 12.43 7.15 18.27
CA LEU A 104 13.31 6.44 19.19
C LEU A 104 12.50 5.69 20.26
N LEU A 105 11.47 6.33 20.82
CA LEU A 105 10.61 5.69 21.82
C LEU A 105 9.79 4.55 21.23
N GLU A 106 9.33 4.66 19.98
CA GLU A 106 8.70 3.58 19.25
C GLU A 106 9.71 2.45 18.95
N ALA A 107 10.94 2.77 18.56
CA ALA A 107 11.99 1.78 18.37
C ALA A 107 12.35 1.04 19.68
N ILE A 108 12.29 1.71 20.84
CA ILE A 108 12.58 1.07 22.13
C ILE A 108 11.37 0.27 22.65
N ARG A 109 10.16 0.84 22.58
CA ARG A 109 8.94 0.24 23.15
C ARG A 109 8.24 -0.75 22.23
N GLY A 110 8.45 -0.65 20.92
CA GLY A 110 7.78 -1.47 19.93
C GLY A 110 8.19 -2.95 20.07
N PRO A 111 7.24 -3.90 19.92
CA PRO A 111 7.51 -5.33 20.09
C PRO A 111 8.67 -5.80 19.19
N VAL A 112 9.42 -6.80 19.67
CA VAL A 112 10.54 -7.45 18.94
C VAL A 112 10.06 -7.98 17.59
N ASP A 113 8.81 -8.39 17.52
CA ASP A 113 8.13 -8.80 16.30
C ASP A 113 7.30 -7.64 15.76
N TRP A 114 7.83 -6.85 14.83
CA TRP A 114 6.97 -5.98 14.01
C TRP A 114 6.03 -6.80 13.10
N TYR A 115 6.28 -8.11 12.98
CA TYR A 115 5.36 -9.13 12.45
C TYR A 115 4.15 -9.42 13.35
N SER A 116 4.08 -8.86 14.57
CA SER A 116 2.97 -9.15 15.51
C SER A 116 1.64 -8.50 15.12
N ARG A 117 1.63 -7.50 14.23
CA ARG A 117 0.37 -7.00 13.69
C ARG A 117 -0.02 -7.80 12.46
N SER A 118 -1.12 -8.52 12.62
CA SER A 118 -1.76 -9.21 11.53
C SER A 118 -2.40 -8.19 10.59
N PRO A 119 -2.43 -8.47 9.28
CA PRO A 119 -3.19 -7.65 8.33
C PRO A 119 -4.64 -7.43 8.76
N GLY A 120 -5.26 -8.40 9.45
CA GLY A 120 -6.60 -8.26 10.02
C GLY A 120 -6.81 -7.11 11.02
N THR A 121 -5.74 -6.45 11.50
CA THR A 121 -5.80 -5.22 12.35
C THR A 121 -5.20 -4.00 11.64
N LEU A 122 -5.48 -3.87 10.35
CA LEU A 122 -4.93 -2.84 9.47
C LEU A 122 -5.20 -1.41 9.99
N ARG A 123 -4.16 -0.58 10.05
CA ARG A 123 -4.29 0.87 10.17
C ARG A 123 -4.17 1.51 8.79
N LEU A 124 -5.26 2.02 8.29
CA LEU A 124 -5.37 2.70 7.01
C LEU A 124 -5.40 4.21 7.23
N LEU A 125 -4.50 4.94 6.56
CA LEU A 125 -4.62 6.39 6.41
C LEU A 125 -5.08 6.72 4.99
N VAL A 126 -6.20 7.42 4.87
CA VAL A 126 -6.72 7.90 3.58
C VAL A 126 -6.36 9.37 3.39
N LEU A 127 -5.46 9.64 2.44
CA LEU A 127 -5.24 10.97 1.88
C LEU A 127 -6.35 11.24 0.87
N PHE A 128 -7.11 12.32 1.00
CA PHE A 128 -8.16 12.62 0.02
C PHE A 128 -8.34 14.09 -0.29
N GLN A 129 -8.88 14.37 -1.48
CA GLN A 129 -9.39 15.67 -1.90
C GLN A 129 -10.82 15.54 -2.43
N GLY A 130 -11.52 16.68 -2.55
CA GLY A 130 -12.83 16.78 -3.18
C GLY A 130 -13.93 15.92 -2.56
N HIS A 131 -14.97 15.67 -3.37
CA HIS A 131 -16.15 14.91 -2.99
C HIS A 131 -16.01 13.41 -3.30
N TYR A 132 -15.26 13.04 -4.33
CA TYR A 132 -15.09 11.63 -4.68
C TYR A 132 -14.24 10.91 -3.63
N GLY A 133 -13.11 11.51 -3.25
CA GLY A 133 -12.28 10.96 -2.18
C GLY A 133 -13.03 10.83 -0.85
N GLN A 134 -13.91 11.79 -0.54
CA GLN A 134 -14.78 11.72 0.65
C GLN A 134 -15.78 10.56 0.57
N ARG A 135 -16.47 10.38 -0.57
CA ARG A 135 -17.43 9.28 -0.76
C ARG A 135 -16.76 7.91 -0.66
N ILE A 136 -15.57 7.76 -1.24
CA ILE A 136 -14.78 6.53 -1.14
C ILE A 136 -14.39 6.26 0.32
N LEU A 137 -13.94 7.29 1.06
CA LEU A 137 -13.63 7.16 2.48
C LEU A 137 -14.86 6.73 3.30
N GLU A 138 -16.03 7.30 3.03
CA GLU A 138 -17.28 6.95 3.70
C GLU A 138 -17.68 5.50 3.43
N ASN A 139 -17.57 5.03 2.18
CA ASN A 139 -17.79 3.62 1.83
C ASN A 139 -16.81 2.69 2.55
N ILE A 140 -15.51 3.02 2.55
CA ILE A 140 -14.49 2.22 3.24
C ILE A 140 -14.81 2.15 4.74
N ARG A 141 -15.16 3.27 5.38
CA ARG A 141 -15.52 3.27 6.81
C ARG A 141 -16.77 2.46 7.13
N ALA A 142 -17.74 2.44 6.22
CA ALA A 142 -18.98 1.69 6.41
C ALA A 142 -18.79 0.17 6.30
N PHE A 143 -17.82 -0.29 5.51
CA PHE A 143 -17.70 -1.70 5.15
C PHE A 143 -16.32 -2.34 5.42
N ALA A 144 -15.36 -1.59 5.95
CA ALA A 144 -14.10 -2.16 6.42
C ALA A 144 -14.35 -3.05 7.66
N PRO A 145 -13.53 -4.09 7.88
CA PRO A 145 -13.58 -4.88 9.10
C PRO A 145 -13.51 -4.01 10.37
N GLU A 146 -14.27 -4.37 11.40
CA GLU A 146 -14.29 -3.63 12.68
C GLU A 146 -12.91 -3.53 13.36
N ALA A 147 -12.03 -4.49 13.07
CA ALA A 147 -10.68 -4.53 13.60
C ALA A 147 -9.73 -3.53 12.92
N TRP A 148 -10.12 -2.94 11.78
CA TRP A 148 -9.33 -1.92 11.11
C TRP A 148 -9.51 -0.55 11.77
N THR A 149 -8.45 0.26 11.72
CA THR A 149 -8.54 1.69 12.04
C THR A 149 -8.44 2.49 10.75
N VAL A 150 -9.46 3.30 10.44
CA VAL A 150 -9.51 4.11 9.20
C VAL A 150 -9.44 5.60 9.53
N GLU A 151 -8.22 6.11 9.53
CA GLU A 151 -7.92 7.53 9.68
C GLU A 151 -7.92 8.24 8.32
N ALA A 152 -8.12 9.55 8.33
CA ALA A 152 -8.12 10.31 7.09
C ALA A 152 -7.52 11.71 7.26
N TRP A 153 -6.85 12.15 6.21
CA TRP A 153 -6.36 13.51 6.09
C TRP A 153 -6.85 14.12 4.78
N ARG A 154 -7.60 15.22 4.89
CA ARG A 154 -8.00 16.02 3.72
C ARG A 154 -6.83 16.91 3.31
N ALA A 155 -6.24 16.64 2.16
CA ALA A 155 -5.17 17.46 1.62
C ALA A 155 -5.71 18.84 1.18
N PRO A 156 -4.94 19.93 1.35
CA PRO A 156 -5.32 21.25 0.84
C PRO A 156 -5.59 21.20 -0.67
N SER A 157 -6.58 21.97 -1.14
CA SER A 157 -6.92 22.03 -2.57
C SER A 157 -6.09 23.06 -3.35
N ASP A 158 -5.46 23.99 -2.65
CA ASP A 158 -4.66 25.11 -3.16
C ASP A 158 -3.15 24.79 -3.20
N LEU A 159 -2.80 23.51 -3.35
CA LEU A 159 -1.41 23.09 -3.45
C LEU A 159 -0.75 23.72 -4.69
N PRO A 160 0.49 24.23 -4.57
CA PRO A 160 1.19 24.84 -5.69
C PRO A 160 1.27 23.88 -6.88
N LEU A 161 0.96 24.38 -8.07
CA LEU A 161 1.21 23.63 -9.30
C LEU A 161 2.71 23.53 -9.51
N ALA A 162 3.16 22.32 -9.81
CA ALA A 162 4.55 22.04 -10.08
C ALA A 162 5.01 22.75 -11.35
N VAL A 163 5.68 23.89 -11.20
CA VAL A 163 6.45 24.50 -12.27
C VAL A 163 7.91 24.06 -12.07
N ASP A 164 8.37 23.18 -12.96
CA ASP A 164 9.78 22.91 -13.31
C ASP A 164 10.85 23.08 -12.21
N ASP A 165 10.64 22.50 -11.02
CA ASP A 165 11.67 22.45 -9.98
C ASP A 165 11.88 21.00 -9.48
N PRO A 166 13.05 20.38 -9.70
CA PRO A 166 13.43 19.09 -9.12
C PRO A 166 13.31 19.04 -7.58
N MET A 167 13.35 20.19 -6.91
CA MET A 167 13.19 20.32 -5.45
C MET A 167 11.72 20.35 -4.97
N THR A 168 10.74 20.22 -5.88
CA THR A 168 9.31 20.39 -5.56
C THR A 168 8.82 19.47 -4.44
N PHE A 169 9.29 18.22 -4.35
CA PHE A 169 8.88 17.28 -3.29
C PHE A 169 9.19 17.80 -1.88
N SER A 170 10.37 18.41 -1.69
CA SER A 170 10.74 19.03 -0.42
C SER A 170 10.01 20.35 -0.20
N SER A 171 9.63 21.04 -1.27
CA SER A 171 8.90 22.31 -1.18
C SER A 171 7.41 22.11 -0.86
N ILE A 172 6.80 20.98 -1.21
CA ILE A 172 5.39 20.70 -0.89
C ILE A 172 5.22 20.02 0.47
N SER A 173 6.28 19.44 1.05
CA SER A 173 6.21 18.82 2.37
C SER A 173 5.84 19.81 3.48
N ARG A 174 6.04 21.12 3.28
CA ARG A 174 5.56 22.17 4.19
C ARG A 174 4.03 22.20 4.37
N PHE A 175 3.28 21.59 3.44
CA PHE A 175 1.83 21.47 3.51
C PHE A 175 1.36 20.21 4.26
N LEU A 176 2.30 19.34 4.66
CA LEU A 176 1.99 18.22 5.54
C LEU A 176 1.68 18.76 6.94
N PRO A 177 0.73 18.15 7.65
CA PRO A 177 0.48 18.51 9.03
C PRO A 177 1.66 18.07 9.91
N VAL A 178 1.84 18.76 11.03
CA VAL A 178 2.92 18.50 12.01
C VAL A 178 2.84 17.07 12.60
N HIS A 179 1.65 16.47 12.55
CA HIS A 179 1.41 15.11 13.01
C HIS A 179 0.41 14.41 12.08
N LEU A 180 0.80 13.25 11.58
CA LEU A 180 -0.09 12.27 10.98
C LEU A 180 -0.09 11.02 11.88
N PRO A 181 -1.23 10.31 11.98
CA PRO A 181 -1.27 9.07 12.75
C PRO A 181 -0.41 8.01 12.08
N ALA A 182 0.20 7.14 12.89
CA ALA A 182 0.95 6.00 12.37
C ALA A 182 0.01 5.05 11.60
N ALA A 183 0.44 4.63 10.41
CA ALA A 183 -0.36 3.79 9.52
C ALA A 183 0.46 2.62 8.98
N ASP A 184 -0.21 1.61 8.44
CA ASP A 184 0.43 0.47 7.77
C ASP A 184 0.33 0.62 6.26
N LEU A 185 -0.83 1.11 5.82
CA LEU A 185 -1.20 1.38 4.44
C LEU A 185 -1.68 2.82 4.30
N VAL A 186 -1.18 3.51 3.27
CA VAL A 186 -1.71 4.80 2.83
C VAL A 186 -2.50 4.61 1.54
N LEU A 187 -3.75 5.09 1.52
CA LEU A 187 -4.58 5.18 0.33
C LEU A 187 -4.62 6.62 -0.17
N SER A 188 -4.18 6.85 -1.41
CA SER A 188 -4.07 8.17 -2.03
C SER A 188 -5.23 8.48 -2.98
N LEU A 189 -6.21 9.25 -2.52
CA LEU A 189 -7.38 9.72 -3.27
C LEU A 189 -7.27 11.23 -3.57
N GLY A 190 -6.08 11.66 -4.01
CA GLY A 190 -5.82 13.03 -4.44
C GLY A 190 -6.50 13.32 -5.78
N GLU A 191 -7.04 14.53 -5.92
CA GLU A 191 -7.68 15.03 -7.15
C GLU A 191 -6.74 16.04 -7.86
N SER A 192 -5.43 15.92 -7.62
CA SER A 192 -4.41 16.79 -8.22
C SER A 192 -3.02 16.13 -8.23
N VAL A 193 -2.21 16.51 -9.22
CA VAL A 193 -0.79 16.13 -9.33
C VAL A 193 -0.02 16.45 -8.06
N SER A 194 -0.28 17.62 -7.47
CA SER A 194 0.41 18.07 -6.26
C SER A 194 0.05 17.22 -5.05
N ALA A 195 -1.19 16.73 -4.94
CA ALA A 195 -1.57 15.82 -3.87
C ALA A 195 -0.85 14.46 -3.98
N ALA A 196 -0.75 13.89 -5.18
CA ALA A 196 0.00 12.65 -5.39
C ALA A 196 1.48 12.80 -5.02
N ARG A 197 2.07 13.97 -5.24
CA ARG A 197 3.48 14.24 -4.87
C ARG A 197 3.71 14.34 -3.36
N LEU A 198 2.68 14.51 -2.53
CA LEU A 198 2.83 14.50 -1.08
C LEU A 198 3.13 13.11 -0.52
N LEU A 199 2.90 12.04 -1.29
CA LEU A 199 2.99 10.66 -0.81
C LEU A 199 4.30 10.32 -0.10
N PRO A 200 5.50 10.65 -0.61
CA PRO A 200 6.74 10.36 0.10
C PRO A 200 6.79 10.98 1.50
N GLY A 201 6.38 12.24 1.64
CA GLY A 201 6.38 12.90 2.95
C GLY A 201 5.26 12.40 3.87
N VAL A 202 4.10 12.00 3.33
CA VAL A 202 3.06 11.30 4.11
C VAL A 202 3.61 9.98 4.66
N ILE A 203 4.36 9.24 3.86
CA ILE A 203 5.01 8.00 4.28
C ILE A 203 6.04 8.24 5.37
N GLU A 204 6.91 9.25 5.22
CA GLU A 204 7.87 9.65 6.26
C GLU A 204 7.17 10.00 7.58
N CYS A 205 6.04 10.71 7.52
CA CYS A 205 5.29 11.13 8.71
C CYS A 205 4.50 9.99 9.39
N THR A 206 4.13 8.95 8.65
CA THR A 206 3.24 7.87 9.13
C THR A 206 3.96 6.57 9.41
N GLY A 207 5.15 6.37 8.84
CA GLY A 207 5.89 5.11 8.88
C GLY A 207 5.22 3.95 8.13
N ALA A 208 4.28 4.24 7.24
CA ALA A 208 3.56 3.22 6.48
C ALA A 208 4.48 2.47 5.52
N ARG A 209 4.15 1.20 5.29
CA ARG A 209 4.97 0.24 4.53
C ARG A 209 4.37 -0.07 3.16
N ALA A 210 3.13 0.31 2.96
CA ALA A 210 2.40 0.10 1.73
C ALA A 210 1.67 1.38 1.28
N VAL A 211 1.54 1.54 -0.04
CA VAL A 211 0.76 2.60 -0.70
C VAL A 211 -0.14 2.01 -1.77
N ILE A 212 -1.39 2.43 -1.78
CA ILE A 212 -2.29 2.29 -2.91
C ILE A 212 -2.57 3.69 -3.46
N ALA A 213 -2.20 3.94 -4.71
CA ALA A 213 -2.42 5.22 -5.39
C ALA A 213 -3.12 4.97 -6.74
N PRO A 214 -4.47 4.87 -6.75
CA PRO A 214 -5.21 4.54 -7.97
C PRO A 214 -5.11 5.63 -9.03
N VAL A 215 -5.10 5.18 -10.29
CA VAL A 215 -5.17 6.03 -11.49
C VAL A 215 -6.57 5.92 -12.06
N ASP A 216 -7.54 6.61 -11.44
CA ASP A 216 -8.90 6.75 -11.98
C ASP A 216 -9.01 7.97 -12.92
N ASN A 217 -8.10 8.93 -12.78
CA ASN A 217 -7.96 10.09 -13.65
C ASN A 217 -6.48 10.39 -13.89
N VAL A 218 -6.04 10.23 -15.14
CA VAL A 218 -4.66 10.45 -15.58
C VAL A 218 -4.19 11.89 -15.43
N ASP A 219 -5.10 12.87 -15.37
CA ASP A 219 -4.75 14.27 -15.13
C ASP A 219 -4.29 14.52 -13.68
N TRP A 220 -4.73 13.68 -12.74
CA TRP A 220 -4.37 13.80 -11.31
C TRP A 220 -3.16 12.95 -10.96
N LEU A 221 -3.04 11.78 -11.57
CA LEU A 221 -1.89 10.91 -11.43
C LEU A 221 -1.41 10.42 -12.80
N PRO A 222 -0.63 11.24 -13.52
CA PRO A 222 -0.07 10.85 -14.82
C PRO A 222 0.87 9.65 -14.70
N ASP A 223 0.94 8.81 -15.74
CA ASP A 223 1.74 7.58 -15.72
C ASP A 223 3.24 7.83 -15.50
N GLY A 224 3.76 8.97 -15.96
CA GLY A 224 5.11 9.44 -15.65
C GLY A 224 5.34 9.67 -14.16
N LEU A 225 4.38 10.33 -13.49
CA LEU A 225 4.46 10.57 -12.05
C LEU A 225 4.26 9.26 -11.26
N ALA A 226 3.34 8.39 -11.68
CA ALA A 226 3.15 7.08 -11.05
C ALA A 226 4.44 6.25 -11.07
N ARG A 227 5.16 6.24 -12.21
CA ARG A 227 6.48 5.58 -12.32
C ARG A 227 7.53 6.21 -11.41
N GLN A 228 7.59 7.54 -11.34
CA GLN A 228 8.51 8.26 -10.45
C GLN A 228 8.23 7.96 -8.97
N LEU A 229 6.96 7.99 -8.56
CA LEU A 229 6.55 7.68 -7.19
C LEU A 229 6.86 6.23 -6.84
N ARG A 230 6.63 5.28 -7.76
CA ARG A 230 7.00 3.87 -7.56
C ARG A 230 8.50 3.71 -7.27
N GLY A 231 9.35 4.29 -8.11
CA GLY A 231 10.81 4.22 -7.91
C GLY A 231 11.23 4.79 -6.56
N ARG A 232 10.72 5.98 -6.21
CA ARG A 232 11.04 6.64 -4.94
C ARG A 232 10.52 5.87 -3.72
N LEU A 233 9.29 5.38 -3.74
CA LEU A 233 8.74 4.60 -2.64
C LEU A 233 9.49 3.27 -2.47
N MET A 234 9.91 2.65 -3.57
CA MET A 234 10.76 1.46 -3.54
C MET A 234 12.13 1.74 -2.90
N GLU A 235 12.77 2.87 -3.20
CA GLU A 235 14.01 3.31 -2.52
C GLU A 235 13.80 3.53 -1.02
N MET A 236 12.59 3.92 -0.60
CA MET A 236 12.19 4.04 0.80
C MET A 236 11.82 2.69 1.46
N GLY A 237 11.85 1.58 0.70
CA GLY A 237 11.45 0.26 1.20
C GLY A 237 9.94 0.08 1.36
N VAL A 238 9.14 0.86 0.62
CA VAL A 238 7.67 0.86 0.68
C VAL A 238 7.08 0.20 -0.55
N ALA A 239 6.20 -0.78 -0.35
CA ALA A 239 5.45 -1.42 -1.41
C ALA A 239 4.41 -0.43 -1.97
N ALA A 240 4.33 -0.27 -3.30
CA ALA A 240 3.41 0.68 -3.90
C ALA A 240 2.73 0.11 -5.15
N VAL A 241 1.41 0.19 -5.18
CA VAL A 241 0.58 -0.21 -6.32
C VAL A 241 -0.22 0.98 -6.87
N PHE A 242 -0.41 0.96 -8.18
CA PHE A 242 -1.02 2.05 -8.94
C PHE A 242 -2.11 1.48 -9.86
N PRO A 243 -3.22 0.96 -9.30
CA PRO A 243 -4.27 0.32 -10.07
C PRO A 243 -4.95 1.30 -11.03
N LYS A 244 -5.11 0.90 -12.30
CA LYS A 244 -5.67 1.71 -13.38
C LYS A 244 -6.79 0.94 -14.11
N PRO A 245 -8.07 1.18 -13.81
CA PRO A 245 -8.63 2.03 -12.73
C PRO A 245 -8.47 1.38 -11.34
N PHE A 246 -8.93 2.04 -10.27
CA PHE A 246 -8.82 1.52 -8.89
C PHE A 246 -9.44 0.13 -8.74
N CYS A 247 -10.63 -0.07 -9.32
CA CYS A 247 -11.31 -1.36 -9.34
C CYS A 247 -10.60 -2.45 -10.16
N SER A 248 -9.42 -2.21 -10.72
CA SER A 248 -8.59 -3.30 -11.29
C SER A 248 -7.84 -4.10 -10.22
N LEU A 249 -7.68 -3.55 -9.00
CA LEU A 249 -6.90 -4.12 -7.91
C LEU A 249 -7.49 -5.45 -7.41
N THR A 250 -6.66 -6.48 -7.34
CA THR A 250 -6.94 -7.76 -6.69
C THR A 250 -5.96 -7.97 -5.53
N GLU A 251 -6.11 -9.06 -4.77
CA GLU A 251 -5.20 -9.39 -3.67
C GLU A 251 -3.73 -9.54 -4.09
N ARG A 252 -3.47 -9.76 -5.39
CA ARG A 252 -2.12 -10.08 -5.89
C ARG A 252 -1.75 -9.38 -7.20
N SER A 253 -2.69 -8.67 -7.82
CA SER A 253 -2.46 -8.05 -9.12
C SER A 253 -3.27 -6.78 -9.31
N TYR A 254 -2.91 -5.97 -10.30
CA TYR A 254 -3.73 -4.86 -10.79
C TYR A 254 -3.39 -4.55 -12.24
N ASN A 255 -4.26 -3.80 -12.91
CA ASN A 255 -3.98 -3.32 -14.27
C ASN A 255 -3.10 -2.07 -14.18
N ALA A 256 -1.94 -2.11 -14.82
CA ALA A 256 -1.00 -0.99 -14.88
C ALA A 256 -1.08 -0.26 -16.24
N PRO A 257 -0.55 0.97 -16.32
CA PRO A 257 -0.37 1.66 -17.60
C PRO A 257 0.46 0.81 -18.57
N GLY A 258 0.09 0.81 -19.86
CA GLY A 258 0.85 0.12 -20.90
C GLY A 258 2.23 0.76 -21.05
N THR A 259 3.30 -0.05 -21.05
CA THR A 259 4.63 0.45 -21.41
C THR A 259 4.68 0.73 -22.91
N GLY A 260 4.33 1.94 -23.33
CA GLY A 260 4.73 2.44 -24.64
C GLY A 260 6.26 2.40 -24.75
N ALA A 261 6.78 1.48 -25.57
CA ALA A 261 8.18 1.31 -25.94
C ALA A 261 9.18 0.94 -24.81
N GLU A 262 9.34 -0.36 -24.56
CA GLU A 262 10.63 -0.95 -24.17
C GLU A 262 10.67 -2.44 -24.57
N SER A 263 10.58 -2.69 -25.88
CA SER A 263 11.04 -3.95 -26.45
C SER A 263 12.56 -3.90 -26.60
N GLY A 264 13.27 -4.44 -25.60
CA GLY A 264 14.66 -4.86 -25.75
C GLY A 264 15.63 -4.26 -24.74
N MET A 265 15.76 -4.90 -23.58
CA MET A 265 17.03 -5.52 -23.14
C MET A 265 16.81 -6.18 -21.78
N ALA A 266 16.61 -7.50 -21.77
CA ALA A 266 16.89 -8.31 -20.58
C ALA A 266 18.00 -9.31 -20.96
N PRO A 267 19.06 -9.46 -20.14
CA PRO A 267 20.06 -10.48 -20.38
C PRO A 267 19.42 -11.85 -20.08
N GLY A 268 19.44 -12.72 -21.08
CA GLY A 268 18.82 -14.03 -21.01
C GLY A 268 19.48 -14.93 -19.98
N THR A 269 18.65 -15.70 -19.28
CA THR A 269 18.95 -17.08 -18.91
C THR A 269 17.67 -17.89 -19.11
N GLY A 270 17.75 -18.90 -19.95
CA GLY A 270 16.60 -19.67 -20.40
C GLY A 270 16.16 -20.75 -19.41
N ALA A 271 14.86 -21.02 -19.40
CA ALA A 271 14.29 -22.35 -19.22
C ALA A 271 12.83 -22.31 -19.70
N GLU A 272 12.55 -23.03 -20.77
CA GLU A 272 11.20 -23.24 -21.31
C GLU A 272 10.41 -24.21 -20.41
N SER A 273 9.12 -23.95 -20.18
CA SER A 273 8.05 -24.97 -20.24
C SER A 273 6.66 -24.39 -19.93
N GLY A 274 5.67 -24.76 -20.74
CA GLY A 274 4.26 -24.83 -20.32
C GLY A 274 3.30 -23.75 -20.82
N MET A 275 2.98 -23.77 -22.11
CA MET A 275 1.86 -23.01 -22.72
C MET A 275 0.51 -23.69 -22.42
N ALA A 276 -0.47 -22.95 -21.91
CA ALA A 276 -1.90 -23.30 -21.95
C ALA A 276 -2.70 -22.13 -22.54
N PRO A 277 -3.73 -22.37 -23.38
CA PRO A 277 -4.31 -21.31 -24.22
C PRO A 277 -5.46 -20.59 -23.52
N GLY A 278 -5.41 -19.26 -23.50
CA GLY A 278 -6.54 -18.39 -23.18
C GLY A 278 -7.14 -17.80 -24.46
N THR A 279 -8.34 -18.23 -24.83
CA THR A 279 -9.15 -17.63 -25.90
C THR A 279 -10.20 -16.70 -25.30
N GLY A 280 -10.20 -15.45 -25.75
CA GLY A 280 -11.19 -14.43 -25.40
C GLY A 280 -10.78 -13.07 -25.95
N ALA A 281 -10.69 -12.95 -27.27
CA ALA A 281 -10.35 -11.71 -27.95
C ALA A 281 -11.62 -10.95 -28.31
N GLU A 282 -11.93 -9.87 -27.58
CA GLU A 282 -12.70 -8.73 -28.09
C GLU A 282 -12.11 -7.43 -27.47
N SER A 283 -11.90 -6.42 -28.32
CA SER A 283 -11.21 -5.12 -28.14
C SER A 283 -9.75 -5.17 -27.66
N GLY A 284 -8.83 -4.95 -28.62
CA GLY A 284 -7.40 -4.97 -28.40
C GLY A 284 -6.82 -3.64 -27.91
N VAL A 285 -6.45 -3.62 -26.64
CA VAL A 285 -5.15 -3.14 -26.14
C VAL A 285 -4.76 -4.03 -24.96
N ARG A 286 -3.50 -4.47 -24.89
CA ARG A 286 -3.05 -5.44 -23.87
C ARG A 286 -2.93 -4.73 -22.53
N GLN A 287 -3.96 -4.85 -21.67
CA GLN A 287 -3.85 -4.49 -20.26
C GLN A 287 -2.64 -5.24 -19.67
N HIS A 288 -1.65 -4.50 -19.15
CA HIS A 288 -0.50 -5.11 -18.49
C HIS A 288 -0.85 -5.36 -17.03
N GLU A 289 -1.15 -6.61 -16.71
CA GLU A 289 -1.37 -7.02 -15.32
C GLU A 289 -0.03 -7.09 -14.59
N VAL A 290 0.09 -6.32 -13.51
CA VAL A 290 1.28 -6.30 -12.65
C VAL A 290 0.95 -7.06 -11.38
N SER A 291 1.77 -8.06 -11.07
CA SER A 291 1.68 -8.81 -9.81
C SER A 291 2.46 -8.13 -8.69
N PHE A 292 2.01 -8.30 -7.46
CA PHE A 292 2.69 -7.87 -6.25
C PHE A 292 2.46 -8.88 -5.12
N ASP A 293 3.29 -8.82 -4.09
CA ASP A 293 3.13 -9.59 -2.87
C ASP A 293 3.38 -8.66 -1.67
N ASP A 294 2.28 -8.13 -1.12
CA ASP A 294 2.32 -7.30 0.08
C ASP A 294 1.08 -7.61 0.95
N PRO A 295 1.27 -7.95 2.24
CA PRO A 295 0.18 -8.39 3.08
C PRO A 295 -0.84 -7.30 3.42
N TRP A 296 -0.44 -6.02 3.44
CA TRP A 296 -1.34 -4.91 3.75
C TRP A 296 -2.19 -4.52 2.54
N ILE A 297 -1.57 -4.51 1.35
CA ILE A 297 -2.30 -4.27 0.09
C ILE A 297 -3.24 -5.43 -0.19
N GLY A 298 -2.78 -6.68 0.00
CA GLY A 298 -3.61 -7.87 -0.18
C GLY A 298 -4.82 -7.90 0.76
N GLU A 299 -4.62 -7.56 2.04
CA GLU A 299 -5.71 -7.45 3.01
C GLU A 299 -6.71 -6.35 2.64
N PHE A 300 -6.24 -5.17 2.19
CA PHE A 300 -7.14 -4.14 1.66
C PHE A 300 -7.95 -4.68 0.48
N ALA A 301 -7.25 -5.32 -0.47
CA ALA A 301 -7.80 -5.85 -1.71
C ALA A 301 -8.63 -7.12 -1.56
N ARG A 302 -8.76 -7.65 -0.34
CA ARG A 302 -9.75 -8.68 0.02
C ARG A 302 -11.15 -8.09 0.12
N TYR A 303 -11.28 -6.84 0.60
CA TYR A 303 -12.56 -6.16 0.81
C TYR A 303 -12.87 -5.10 -0.24
N PHE A 304 -11.85 -4.45 -0.79
CA PHE A 304 -12.00 -3.34 -1.74
C PHE A 304 -11.09 -3.48 -2.97
N GLY A 305 -11.65 -3.53 -4.17
CA GLY A 305 -10.89 -3.65 -5.41
C GLY A 305 -11.76 -4.04 -6.59
N ARG A 306 -11.34 -5.08 -7.32
CA ARG A 306 -12.09 -5.66 -8.44
C ARG A 306 -13.33 -6.35 -7.93
N PRO A 307 -14.54 -5.97 -8.38
CA PRO A 307 -15.77 -6.51 -7.80
C PRO A 307 -15.80 -8.04 -7.87
N ALA A 308 -16.32 -8.66 -6.82
CA ALA A 308 -16.63 -10.08 -6.78
C ALA A 308 -17.99 -10.24 -6.10
N PHE A 309 -18.84 -11.08 -6.69
CA PHE A 309 -20.20 -11.31 -6.26
C PHE A 309 -20.41 -12.79 -6.05
N ARG A 310 -21.39 -13.15 -5.21
CA ARG A 310 -22.07 -14.44 -5.23
C ARG A 310 -23.52 -14.18 -5.58
N ILE A 311 -24.01 -14.79 -6.66
CA ILE A 311 -25.35 -14.51 -7.20
C ILE A 311 -26.20 -15.77 -7.10
N ASP A 312 -27.27 -15.70 -6.32
CA ASP A 312 -28.28 -16.73 -6.25
C ASP A 312 -29.47 -16.36 -7.15
N TYR A 313 -29.94 -17.33 -7.92
CA TYR A 313 -31.01 -17.14 -8.90
C TYR A 313 -31.91 -18.38 -9.01
N ASP A 314 -33.14 -18.18 -9.46
CA ASP A 314 -34.04 -19.26 -9.90
C ASP A 314 -33.94 -19.48 -11.42
N ASP A 315 -34.91 -20.18 -12.02
CA ASP A 315 -34.90 -20.47 -13.47
C ASP A 315 -34.89 -19.21 -14.36
N GLN A 316 -35.25 -18.03 -13.82
CA GLN A 316 -35.34 -16.79 -14.58
C GLN A 316 -34.76 -15.57 -13.87
N TRP A 317 -34.85 -15.45 -12.55
CA TRP A 317 -34.63 -14.22 -11.81
C TRP A 317 -33.50 -14.33 -10.80
N ILE A 318 -32.75 -13.25 -10.64
CA ILE A 318 -31.80 -13.09 -9.53
C ILE A 318 -32.60 -12.89 -8.23
N ILE A 319 -32.34 -13.74 -7.24
CA ILE A 319 -33.00 -13.74 -5.93
C ILE A 319 -32.16 -12.97 -4.91
N GLU A 320 -30.85 -13.15 -4.93
CA GLU A 320 -29.93 -12.54 -3.97
C GLU A 320 -28.56 -12.27 -4.62
N VAL A 321 -27.91 -11.19 -4.21
CA VAL A 321 -26.55 -10.84 -4.65
C VAL A 321 -25.73 -10.44 -3.43
N ASP A 322 -24.81 -11.31 -3.05
CA ASP A 322 -23.81 -11.00 -2.03
C ASP A 322 -22.60 -10.34 -2.66
N VAL A 323 -22.08 -9.29 -2.01
CA VAL A 323 -20.85 -8.63 -2.43
C VAL A 323 -19.69 -9.18 -1.61
N GLU A 324 -18.96 -10.15 -2.18
CA GLU A 324 -17.77 -10.74 -1.57
C GLU A 324 -16.61 -9.74 -1.52
N ARG A 325 -16.45 -8.94 -2.58
CA ARG A 325 -15.52 -7.82 -2.63
C ARG A 325 -16.15 -6.64 -3.35
N ASP A 326 -16.16 -5.49 -2.69
CA ASP A 326 -16.70 -4.26 -3.27
C ASP A 326 -15.63 -3.50 -4.05
N THR A 327 -16.05 -2.61 -4.93
CA THR A 327 -15.20 -1.51 -5.38
C THR A 327 -14.99 -0.51 -4.25
N ALA A 328 -13.81 0.10 -4.14
CA ALA A 328 -13.55 1.09 -3.08
C ALA A 328 -14.58 2.25 -3.07
N CYS A 329 -15.11 2.61 -4.24
CA CYS A 329 -16.12 3.67 -4.37
C CYS A 329 -17.55 3.25 -4.03
N GLY A 330 -17.86 1.97 -3.78
CA GLY A 330 -19.21 1.48 -3.47
C GLY A 330 -20.09 1.14 -4.68
N CYS A 331 -19.53 1.19 -5.89
CA CYS A 331 -20.26 0.88 -7.13
C CYS A 331 -20.76 -0.57 -7.15
N ALA A 332 -19.96 -1.54 -6.70
CA ALA A 332 -20.35 -2.94 -6.73
C ALA A 332 -21.59 -3.21 -5.87
N ARG A 333 -21.67 -2.65 -4.65
CA ARG A 333 -22.88 -2.74 -3.82
C ARG A 333 -24.08 -2.07 -4.47
N ALA A 334 -23.91 -0.86 -5.01
CA ALA A 334 -24.99 -0.16 -5.71
C ALA A 334 -25.51 -0.93 -6.93
N VAL A 335 -24.65 -1.69 -7.62
CA VAL A 335 -25.02 -2.58 -8.72
C VAL A 335 -25.72 -3.83 -8.19
N ALA A 336 -25.19 -4.47 -7.13
CA ALA A 336 -25.78 -5.65 -6.50
C ALA A 336 -27.23 -5.40 -6.05
N ASP A 337 -27.49 -4.27 -5.39
CA ASP A 337 -28.83 -3.87 -4.93
C ASP A 337 -29.85 -3.78 -6.09
N GLN A 338 -29.39 -3.38 -7.27
CA GLN A 338 -30.23 -3.22 -8.47
C GLN A 338 -30.35 -4.51 -9.30
N LEU A 339 -29.46 -5.48 -9.10
CA LEU A 339 -29.49 -6.76 -9.81
C LEU A 339 -30.55 -7.71 -9.24
N VAL A 340 -30.97 -7.55 -7.98
CA VAL A 340 -32.05 -8.36 -7.41
C VAL A 340 -33.35 -8.14 -8.18
N GLY A 341 -33.96 -9.23 -8.64
CA GLY A 341 -35.16 -9.21 -9.48
C GLY A 341 -34.91 -8.96 -10.97
N VAL A 342 -33.65 -8.90 -11.42
CA VAL A 342 -33.29 -8.85 -12.83
C VAL A 342 -33.31 -10.25 -13.44
N ASP A 343 -33.72 -10.34 -14.71
CA ASP A 343 -33.65 -11.59 -15.49
C ASP A 343 -32.18 -12.02 -15.65
N VAL A 344 -31.86 -13.27 -15.32
CA VAL A 344 -30.50 -13.83 -15.35
C VAL A 344 -29.85 -13.62 -16.72
N GLN A 345 -30.60 -13.72 -17.82
CA GLN A 345 -30.06 -13.54 -19.17
C GLN A 345 -29.67 -12.09 -19.46
N GLU A 346 -30.27 -11.12 -18.78
CA GLU A 346 -30.02 -9.69 -18.94
C GLU A 346 -29.02 -9.14 -17.91
N ALA A 347 -28.66 -9.93 -16.88
CA ALA A 347 -27.89 -9.47 -15.73
C ALA A 347 -26.55 -8.81 -16.11
N VAL A 348 -25.82 -9.34 -17.08
CA VAL A 348 -24.55 -8.75 -17.54
C VAL A 348 -24.78 -7.38 -18.19
N VAL A 349 -25.82 -7.26 -19.01
CA VAL A 349 -26.15 -5.98 -19.68
C VAL A 349 -26.62 -4.96 -18.63
N GLN A 350 -27.51 -5.36 -17.73
CA GLN A 350 -28.03 -4.51 -16.66
C GLN A 350 -26.93 -4.06 -15.69
N ALA A 351 -26.01 -4.94 -15.29
CA ALA A 351 -24.86 -4.57 -14.46
C ALA A 351 -24.03 -3.45 -15.11
N GLY A 352 -23.83 -3.52 -16.43
CA GLY A 352 -23.17 -2.47 -17.19
C GLY A 352 -23.94 -1.14 -17.21
N LEU A 353 -25.27 -1.18 -17.24
CA LEU A 353 -26.13 0.01 -17.20
C LEU A 353 -26.15 0.63 -15.80
N PHE A 354 -26.33 -0.18 -14.75
CA PHE A 354 -26.31 0.28 -13.36
C PHE A 354 -24.97 0.91 -12.98
N HIS A 355 -23.85 0.34 -13.44
CA HIS A 355 -22.53 0.93 -13.28
C HIS A 355 -22.44 2.33 -13.91
N ARG A 356 -22.97 2.54 -15.12
CA ARG A 356 -22.95 3.85 -15.79
C ARG A 356 -23.82 4.91 -15.08
N HIS A 357 -24.88 4.49 -14.39
CA HIS A 357 -25.69 5.39 -13.58
C HIS A 357 -25.03 5.73 -12.23
N TYR A 358 -24.04 4.94 -11.80
CA TYR A 358 -23.28 5.22 -10.59
C TYR A 358 -22.29 6.38 -10.83
N PRO A 359 -22.12 7.32 -9.87
CA PRO A 359 -21.15 8.40 -10.02
C PRO A 359 -19.75 7.88 -9.72
N CYS A 360 -19.19 7.15 -10.69
CA CYS A 360 -17.85 6.59 -10.71
C CYS A 360 -16.79 7.69 -10.90
N LEU A 361 -15.65 7.56 -10.24
CA LEU A 361 -14.51 8.48 -10.36
C LEU A 361 -13.69 8.26 -11.64
N ALA A 362 -13.75 7.06 -12.20
CA ALA A 362 -12.99 6.72 -13.40
C ALA A 362 -13.37 7.66 -14.57
N THR A 363 -12.35 8.24 -15.19
CA THR A 363 -12.55 9.25 -16.23
C THR A 363 -13.19 8.65 -17.49
N ALA A 364 -14.06 9.43 -18.14
CA ALA A 364 -14.62 9.10 -19.45
C ALA A 364 -13.68 9.46 -20.61
N HIS A 365 -12.58 10.18 -20.33
CA HIS A 365 -11.58 10.49 -21.33
C HIS A 365 -10.88 9.21 -21.79
N MET A 366 -10.55 9.15 -23.08
CA MET A 366 -9.81 8.04 -23.67
C MET A 366 -8.42 7.98 -23.06
N ASP A 367 -8.07 6.81 -22.53
CA ASP A 367 -6.72 6.57 -22.06
C ASP A 367 -5.83 6.18 -23.26
N PRO A 368 -4.73 6.90 -23.51
CA PRO A 368 -3.87 6.64 -24.67
C PRO A 368 -3.16 5.29 -24.60
N ASP A 369 -2.89 4.77 -23.40
CA ASP A 369 -2.19 3.49 -23.22
C ASP A 369 -3.14 2.29 -23.31
N LEU A 370 -4.42 2.47 -22.99
CA LEU A 370 -5.44 1.41 -23.02
C LEU A 370 -6.34 1.45 -24.26
N GLY A 371 -6.34 2.55 -25.03
CA GLY A 371 -7.22 2.67 -26.20
C GLY A 371 -8.72 2.65 -25.87
N GLU A 372 -9.07 2.83 -24.60
CA GLU A 372 -10.44 2.93 -24.08
C GLU A 372 -10.46 3.86 -22.85
N SER A 373 -11.65 4.27 -22.42
CA SER A 373 -11.79 5.11 -21.22
C SER A 373 -11.72 4.27 -19.94
N LEU A 374 -11.22 4.84 -18.85
CA LEU A 374 -11.14 4.13 -17.56
C LEU A 374 -12.52 3.76 -17.01
N ILE A 375 -13.55 4.56 -17.30
CA ILE A 375 -14.94 4.21 -16.95
C ILE A 375 -15.44 2.98 -17.73
N GLN A 376 -15.02 2.79 -18.97
CA GLN A 376 -15.34 1.59 -19.76
C GLN A 376 -14.67 0.36 -19.16
N VAL A 377 -13.37 0.43 -18.86
CA VAL A 377 -12.63 -0.64 -18.17
C VAL A 377 -13.32 -1.01 -16.86
N SER A 378 -13.70 -0.01 -16.06
CA SER A 378 -14.42 -0.21 -14.79
C SER A 378 -15.77 -0.92 -14.98
N GLY A 379 -16.52 -0.53 -16.01
CA GLY A 379 -17.79 -1.17 -16.35
C GLY A 379 -17.60 -2.61 -16.83
N ASP A 380 -16.55 -2.88 -17.59
CA ASP A 380 -16.23 -4.21 -18.10
C ASP A 380 -15.80 -5.16 -16.97
N LEU A 381 -15.03 -4.67 -16.00
CA LEU A 381 -14.70 -5.42 -14.78
C LEU A 381 -15.95 -5.80 -13.98
N THR A 382 -16.93 -4.91 -13.89
CA THR A 382 -18.22 -5.18 -13.23
C THR A 382 -19.03 -6.21 -13.99
N ARG A 383 -19.16 -6.05 -15.31
CA ARG A 383 -19.86 -7.02 -16.18
C ARG A 383 -19.21 -8.40 -16.13
N GLN A 384 -17.88 -8.45 -16.12
CA GLN A 384 -17.14 -9.70 -16.03
C GLN A 384 -17.37 -10.40 -14.69
N ALA A 385 -17.41 -9.67 -13.57
CA ALA A 385 -17.71 -10.24 -12.25
C ALA A 385 -19.09 -10.91 -12.21
N VAL A 386 -20.12 -10.25 -12.77
CA VAL A 386 -21.47 -10.84 -12.88
C VAL A 386 -21.48 -12.04 -13.84
N LYS A 387 -20.82 -11.90 -15.00
CA LYS A 387 -20.76 -12.95 -16.02
C LYS A 387 -20.15 -14.25 -15.50
N VAL A 388 -19.12 -14.18 -14.65
CA VAL A 388 -18.49 -15.36 -14.05
C VAL A 388 -19.49 -16.16 -13.22
N GLU A 389 -20.28 -15.49 -12.39
CA GLU A 389 -21.25 -16.13 -11.49
C GLU A 389 -22.42 -16.78 -12.24
N ILE A 390 -22.93 -16.11 -13.28
CA ILE A 390 -24.07 -16.62 -14.05
C ILE A 390 -23.67 -17.45 -15.28
N ALA A 391 -22.37 -17.69 -15.50
CA ALA A 391 -21.86 -18.45 -16.63
C ALA A 391 -22.54 -19.82 -16.83
N PRO A 392 -22.91 -20.58 -15.77
CA PRO A 392 -23.65 -21.84 -15.93
C PRO A 392 -25.00 -21.71 -16.66
N CYS A 393 -25.59 -20.51 -16.67
CA CYS A 393 -26.92 -20.24 -17.23
C CYS A 393 -26.89 -19.57 -18.61
N LEU A 394 -25.73 -19.09 -19.06
CA LEU A 394 -25.63 -18.42 -20.35
C LEU A 394 -25.61 -19.48 -21.48
N PRO A 395 -26.32 -19.25 -22.60
CA PRO A 395 -26.28 -20.14 -23.75
C PRO A 395 -24.83 -20.28 -24.22
N GLN A 396 -24.30 -21.52 -24.25
CA GLN A 396 -23.00 -21.75 -24.87
C GLN A 396 -23.11 -21.39 -26.35
N THR A 397 -22.39 -20.37 -26.79
CA THR A 397 -22.32 -20.01 -28.20
C THR A 397 -21.76 -21.21 -28.97
N VAL A 398 -22.62 -21.94 -29.66
CA VAL A 398 -22.22 -23.05 -30.53
C VAL A 398 -21.35 -22.46 -31.63
N ALA A 399 -20.03 -22.69 -31.54
CA ALA A 399 -19.11 -22.41 -32.62
C ALA A 399 -19.65 -23.07 -33.89
N GLY A 400 -20.06 -22.26 -34.86
CA GLY A 400 -20.75 -22.69 -36.06
C GLY A 400 -19.98 -23.80 -36.76
N LYS A 401 -20.56 -25.01 -36.79
CA LYS A 401 -20.21 -26.00 -37.80
C LYS A 401 -20.63 -25.45 -39.16
N LEU A 402 -19.67 -24.88 -39.89
CA LEU A 402 -19.71 -24.79 -41.34
C LEU A 402 -19.70 -26.23 -41.89
N GLY A 403 -20.88 -26.83 -41.95
CA GLY A 403 -21.13 -28.01 -42.76
C GLY A 403 -21.25 -27.58 -44.22
N ASN A 404 -20.17 -27.70 -44.99
CA ASN A 404 -20.28 -27.73 -46.45
C ASN A 404 -20.84 -29.09 -46.87
N ARG A 405 -22.06 -29.09 -47.40
CA ARG A 405 -22.52 -30.06 -48.39
C ARG A 405 -22.48 -29.42 -49.76
#